data_AF-F2EHM8-F1
#
_entry.id   AF-F2EHM8-F1
#
_cell.length_a   1.000
_cell.length_b   1.000
_cell.length_c   1.000
_cell.angle_alpha   90.00
_cell.angle_beta   90.00
_cell.angle_gamma   90.00
#
_symmetry.space_group_name_H-M   'P 1'
#
loop_
_entity.id
_entity.type
_entity.pdbx_description
1 polymer ?
#
loop_
_entity_poly.entity_id
_entity_poly.type
_entity_poly.pdbx_seq_one_letter_code
_entity_poly.pdbx_strand_id
1 'polypeptide(L)'
;MHASSAMAEEHAGGKQDQRMAAERRARRKLSLSVPILPIVMFIVASCALFLFTADFLALPRIRIDYPRLDGAREAPATNEPPVPSESEEQPLRQLTDRPYSLGPNVSDYDARRAAWLAAHPRFPAMVAPERPRVLMVTGSSPRRCKEAEGDHVLLRAFKNKADYCRVHGLDIFYSNAVLDGEMTGFWTKLPLLRALMVAHPEAELLWWVDSDAVFTDMLFEPPWGRYAGHNLVLHGRDDEVYGARSWLGANTGSFVLRNCRWSLDLLEAWARMGPRGPVRDRYGRVFAAALSERAPWEADDQSALVYLLVTERGRWGGKVFLESSYHLHGFWEEIVGRYEEMRSRWRPGLGDERWPLVTHFVGCKPCGEPGATYDAVACREGMERALNFADDQILGLYGFQHESLGTMAVRRVRNDTGRPLDAGDEEIGLLLHPEFRAAANQL
;
A
#
# COMPACT_ATOMS: atom_id res chain seq x y z
N MET A 1 -67.54 -37.94 70.43
CA MET A 1 -68.45 -37.14 69.59
C MET A 1 -67.59 -36.33 68.61
N HIS A 2 -67.73 -36.54 67.31
CA HIS A 2 -67.10 -35.70 66.28
C HIS A 2 -67.98 -35.63 65.02
N ALA A 3 -68.11 -34.42 64.50
CA ALA A 3 -68.49 -33.97 63.16
C ALA A 3 -67.76 -32.62 62.97
N SER A 4 -67.49 -32.04 61.81
CA SER A 4 -67.75 -32.35 60.39
C SER A 4 -66.51 -31.85 59.58
N SER A 5 -66.39 -31.75 58.25
CA SER A 5 -67.31 -31.91 57.11
C SER A 5 -66.49 -32.18 55.83
N ALA A 6 -67.03 -32.93 54.86
CA ALA A 6 -66.44 -33.06 53.52
C ALA A 6 -67.49 -33.52 52.48
N MET A 7 -68.00 -32.59 51.65
CA MET A 7 -68.70 -32.88 50.39
C MET A 7 -68.79 -31.62 49.52
N ALA A 8 -67.91 -31.47 48.52
CA ALA A 8 -68.06 -30.52 47.40
C ALA A 8 -67.02 -30.73 46.27
N GLU A 9 -66.86 -31.93 45.70
CA GLU A 9 -65.91 -32.11 44.58
C GLU A 9 -66.32 -33.17 43.53
N GLU A 10 -67.52 -33.04 42.96
CA GLU A 10 -67.97 -33.92 41.86
C GLU A 10 -68.74 -33.17 40.73
N HIS A 11 -68.37 -31.92 40.44
CA HIS A 11 -69.02 -31.11 39.38
C HIS A 11 -68.09 -30.36 38.42
N ALA A 12 -66.77 -30.61 38.47
CA ALA A 12 -65.80 -29.98 37.58
C ALA A 12 -65.53 -30.74 36.27
N GLY A 13 -65.52 -32.09 36.30
CA GLY A 13 -65.05 -32.92 35.18
C GLY A 13 -65.85 -32.76 33.87
N GLY A 14 -67.19 -32.75 33.94
CA GLY A 14 -68.05 -32.79 32.75
C GLY A 14 -68.01 -31.54 31.85
N LYS A 15 -67.53 -30.39 32.35
CA LYS A 15 -67.45 -29.13 31.57
C LYS A 15 -66.14 -28.99 30.78
N GLN A 16 -65.07 -29.69 31.16
CA GLN A 16 -63.76 -29.57 30.53
C GLN A 16 -63.75 -30.25 29.15
N ASP A 17 -64.29 -31.47 29.05
CA ASP A 17 -64.26 -32.28 27.82
C ASP A 17 -65.16 -31.74 26.69
N GLN A 18 -66.32 -31.18 27.03
CA GLN A 18 -67.20 -30.55 26.03
C GLN A 18 -66.53 -29.32 25.38
N ARG A 19 -65.71 -28.58 26.13
CA ARG A 19 -64.96 -27.41 25.65
C ARG A 19 -63.83 -27.82 24.69
N MET A 20 -63.09 -28.87 25.05
CA MET A 20 -62.05 -29.48 24.21
C MET A 20 -62.60 -30.05 22.89
N ALA A 21 -63.79 -30.65 22.90
CA ALA A 21 -64.46 -31.15 21.70
C ALA A 21 -64.92 -30.02 20.76
N ALA A 22 -65.39 -28.90 21.31
CA ALA A 22 -65.80 -27.73 20.54
C ALA A 22 -64.60 -27.04 19.83
N GLU A 23 -63.49 -26.84 20.54
CA GLU A 23 -62.27 -26.24 19.96
C GLU A 23 -61.67 -27.08 18.83
N ARG A 24 -61.67 -28.41 18.96
CA ARG A 24 -61.21 -29.32 17.88
C ARG A 24 -62.10 -29.27 16.64
N ARG A 25 -63.40 -28.98 16.78
CA ARG A 25 -64.30 -28.73 15.63
C ARG A 25 -64.08 -27.35 14.99
N ALA A 26 -63.75 -26.33 15.78
CA ALA A 26 -63.44 -24.99 15.25
C ALA A 26 -62.14 -24.98 14.41
N ARG A 27 -61.06 -25.60 14.91
CA ARG A 27 -59.76 -25.62 14.19
C ARG A 27 -59.80 -26.41 12.86
N ARG A 28 -60.76 -27.32 12.67
CA ARG A 28 -60.93 -28.07 11.40
C ARG A 28 -61.61 -27.27 10.28
N LYS A 29 -62.08 -26.04 10.51
CA LYS A 29 -62.77 -25.21 9.51
C LYS A 29 -61.99 -24.00 9.00
N LEU A 30 -60.75 -23.77 9.46
CA LEU A 30 -59.89 -22.69 8.95
C LEU A 30 -58.73 -23.19 8.08
N SER A 31 -59.02 -24.14 7.18
CA SER A 31 -58.12 -24.51 6.08
C SER A 31 -58.35 -23.59 4.87
N LEU A 32 -58.07 -22.28 5.02
CA LEU A 32 -57.89 -21.43 3.84
C LEU A 32 -56.49 -21.67 3.28
N SER A 33 -56.42 -22.32 2.14
CA SER A 33 -55.19 -22.57 1.39
C SER A 33 -54.65 -21.25 0.83
N VAL A 34 -53.90 -20.49 1.63
CA VAL A 34 -53.13 -19.34 1.14
C VAL A 34 -52.05 -19.89 0.20
N PRO A 35 -52.03 -19.52 -1.08
CA PRO A 35 -51.08 -20.07 -2.02
C PRO A 35 -49.74 -19.36 -1.82
N ILE A 36 -48.83 -20.01 -1.08
CA ILE A 36 -47.47 -19.49 -0.82
C ILE A 36 -46.67 -19.37 -2.13
N LEU A 37 -46.92 -20.28 -3.08
CA LEU A 37 -46.21 -20.36 -4.37
C LEU A 37 -46.28 -19.06 -5.21
N PRO A 38 -47.46 -18.49 -5.54
CA PRO A 38 -47.53 -17.24 -6.31
C PRO A 38 -46.92 -16.04 -5.58
N ILE A 39 -46.95 -15.98 -4.23
CA ILE A 39 -46.33 -14.88 -3.48
C ILE A 39 -44.81 -14.96 -3.59
N VAL A 40 -44.22 -16.14 -3.39
CA VAL A 40 -42.78 -16.36 -3.57
C VAL A 40 -42.36 -16.10 -5.02
N MET A 41 -43.14 -16.57 -6.00
CA MET A 41 -42.89 -16.27 -7.41
C MET A 41 -42.98 -14.77 -7.72
N PHE A 42 -43.92 -14.03 -7.13
CA PHE A 42 -43.99 -12.57 -7.31
C PHE A 42 -42.78 -11.86 -6.72
N ILE A 43 -42.31 -12.26 -5.53
CA ILE A 43 -41.12 -11.68 -4.90
C ILE A 43 -39.87 -11.99 -5.72
N VAL A 44 -39.67 -13.26 -6.12
CA VAL A 44 -38.50 -13.67 -6.92
C VAL A 44 -38.52 -13.01 -8.29
N ALA A 45 -39.68 -12.93 -8.96
CA ALA A 45 -39.83 -12.22 -10.23
C ALA A 45 -39.60 -10.71 -10.08
N SER A 46 -40.06 -10.08 -9.00
CA SER A 46 -39.81 -8.65 -8.74
C SER A 46 -38.34 -8.36 -8.47
N CYS A 47 -37.65 -9.22 -7.69
CA CYS A 47 -36.22 -9.11 -7.45
C CYS A 47 -35.40 -9.38 -8.71
N ALA A 48 -35.78 -10.37 -9.52
CA ALA A 48 -35.14 -10.63 -10.81
C ALA A 48 -35.35 -9.46 -11.79
N LEU A 49 -36.57 -8.92 -11.88
CA LEU A 49 -36.85 -7.76 -12.71
C LEU A 49 -36.04 -6.54 -12.23
N PHE A 50 -35.96 -6.30 -10.92
CA PHE A 50 -35.12 -5.24 -10.35
C PHE A 50 -33.64 -5.43 -10.69
N LEU A 51 -33.11 -6.66 -10.67
CA LEU A 51 -31.72 -6.95 -11.07
C LEU A 51 -31.48 -6.83 -12.59
N PHE A 52 -32.52 -6.96 -13.42
CA PHE A 52 -32.42 -6.82 -14.89
C PHE A 52 -32.81 -5.44 -15.43
N THR A 53 -33.48 -4.58 -14.66
CA THR A 53 -33.82 -3.20 -15.05
C THR A 53 -33.05 -2.12 -14.29
N ALA A 54 -32.29 -2.49 -13.25
CA ALA A 54 -31.38 -1.58 -12.57
C ALA A 54 -30.02 -1.52 -13.29
N ASP A 55 -29.79 -0.46 -14.08
CA ASP A 55 -28.46 -0.10 -14.62
C ASP A 55 -27.40 0.26 -13.54
N PHE A 56 -27.71 0.05 -12.26
CA PHE A 56 -26.88 0.38 -11.10
C PHE A 56 -25.66 -0.55 -10.90
N LEU A 57 -25.41 -1.51 -11.79
CA LEU A 57 -24.17 -2.30 -11.83
C LEU A 57 -23.13 -1.79 -12.84
N ALA A 58 -23.40 -0.68 -13.52
CA ALA A 58 -22.37 0.13 -14.15
C ALA A 58 -21.55 0.85 -13.07
N LEU A 59 -20.62 0.14 -12.41
CA LEU A 59 -19.54 0.75 -11.65
C LEU A 59 -18.89 1.82 -12.53
N PRO A 60 -18.71 3.08 -12.06
CA PRO A 60 -18.12 4.12 -12.87
C PRO A 60 -16.69 3.72 -13.22
N ARG A 61 -16.48 3.29 -14.48
CA ARG A 61 -15.14 3.17 -15.06
C ARG A 61 -14.58 4.58 -15.11
N ILE A 62 -13.71 4.90 -14.16
CA ILE A 62 -12.95 6.15 -14.17
C ILE A 62 -12.06 6.12 -15.41
N ARG A 63 -12.55 6.74 -16.48
CA ARG A 63 -11.80 6.95 -17.71
C ARG A 63 -10.96 8.21 -17.51
N ILE A 64 -9.69 8.03 -17.22
CA ILE A 64 -8.72 9.13 -17.20
C ILE A 64 -8.37 9.44 -18.66
N ASP A 65 -9.13 10.34 -19.27
CA ASP A 65 -8.79 10.86 -20.59
C ASP A 65 -7.69 11.91 -20.44
N TYR A 66 -6.47 11.57 -20.89
CA TYR A 66 -5.37 12.52 -20.99
C TYR A 66 -5.65 13.51 -22.13
N PRO A 67 -5.64 14.83 -21.89
CA PRO A 67 -5.75 15.79 -22.98
C PRO A 67 -4.52 15.67 -23.90
N ARG A 68 -4.75 15.42 -25.19
CA ARG A 68 -3.70 15.56 -26.20
C ARG A 68 -3.26 17.03 -26.24
N LEU A 69 -2.02 17.28 -25.87
CA LEU A 69 -1.35 18.55 -26.10
C LEU A 69 -0.98 18.67 -27.58
N ASP A 70 -1.92 19.14 -28.41
CA ASP A 70 -1.63 19.63 -29.76
C ASP A 70 -2.54 20.80 -30.13
N GLY A 71 -1.93 21.95 -30.40
CA GLY A 71 -2.64 23.13 -30.90
C GLY A 71 -2.88 23.03 -32.40
N ALA A 72 -4.07 22.60 -32.82
CA ALA A 72 -4.52 22.66 -34.21
C ALA A 72 -6.01 23.07 -34.30
N ARG A 73 -6.32 23.88 -35.32
CA ARG A 73 -7.58 24.61 -35.53
C ARG A 73 -8.83 23.72 -35.62
N GLU A 74 -9.97 24.27 -35.21
CA GLU A 74 -11.31 23.69 -35.36
C GLU A 74 -11.69 23.43 -36.84
N ALA A 75 -12.43 22.34 -37.05
CA ALA A 75 -13.27 22.08 -38.22
C ALA A 75 -14.52 21.27 -37.75
N PRO A 76 -15.67 21.39 -38.44
CA PRO A 76 -16.98 21.19 -37.81
C PRO A 76 -17.45 19.74 -37.70
N ALA A 77 -18.40 19.53 -36.79
CA ALA A 77 -19.02 18.23 -36.51
C ALA A 77 -19.96 17.77 -37.65
N THR A 78 -19.86 16.48 -38.01
CA THR A 78 -20.99 15.53 -38.09
C THR A 78 -20.50 14.11 -38.33
N ASN A 79 -21.10 13.17 -37.59
CA ASN A 79 -21.15 11.70 -37.72
C ASN A 79 -20.57 10.98 -36.50
N GLU A 80 -21.46 10.33 -35.75
CA GLU A 80 -21.09 9.47 -34.61
C GLU A 80 -20.23 8.31 -35.10
N PRO A 81 -19.02 8.09 -34.53
CA PRO A 81 -18.26 6.87 -34.77
C PRO A 81 -19.00 5.68 -34.13
N PRO A 82 -18.90 4.47 -34.70
CA PRO A 82 -19.45 3.29 -34.06
C PRO A 82 -18.82 3.08 -32.68
N VAL A 83 -19.60 2.55 -31.75
CA VAL A 83 -19.14 2.17 -30.40
C VAL A 83 -17.90 1.27 -30.55
N PRO A 84 -16.75 1.60 -29.92
CA PRO A 84 -15.54 0.80 -30.08
C PRO A 84 -15.76 -0.61 -29.52
N SER A 85 -15.60 -1.60 -30.40
CA SER A 85 -15.37 -2.98 -30.00
C SER A 85 -14.11 -3.09 -29.14
N GLU A 86 -14.08 -4.13 -28.31
CA GLU A 86 -12.97 -4.60 -27.47
C GLU A 86 -11.60 -3.96 -27.72
N SER A 87 -11.18 -3.13 -26.76
CA SER A 87 -9.84 -2.52 -26.57
C SER A 87 -8.79 -2.84 -27.64
N GLU A 88 -8.59 -1.92 -28.58
CA GLU A 88 -7.36 -1.83 -29.35
C GLU A 88 -6.17 -1.63 -28.38
N GLU A 89 -5.35 -2.66 -28.19
CA GLU A 89 -4.13 -2.52 -27.40
C GLU A 89 -3.19 -1.53 -28.09
N GLN A 90 -2.75 -0.51 -27.36
CA GLN A 90 -1.81 0.48 -27.89
C GLN A 90 -0.55 -0.21 -28.44
N PRO A 91 -0.11 0.12 -29.66
CA PRO A 91 1.02 -0.56 -30.31
C PRO A 91 2.29 -0.38 -29.49
N LEU A 92 3.05 -1.48 -29.34
CA LEU A 92 4.29 -1.51 -28.55
C LEU A 92 5.40 -0.67 -29.21
N ARG A 93 6.13 0.10 -28.40
CA ARG A 93 7.24 0.94 -28.86
C ARG A 93 8.35 0.10 -29.50
N GLN A 94 8.75 0.51 -30.70
CA GLN A 94 9.85 -0.08 -31.45
C GLN A 94 11.18 0.58 -31.12
N LEU A 95 12.28 -0.14 -31.34
CA LEU A 95 13.65 0.35 -31.11
C LEU A 95 14.06 1.50 -32.06
N THR A 96 13.32 1.69 -33.14
CA THR A 96 13.48 2.77 -34.13
C THR A 96 12.68 4.03 -33.79
N ASP A 97 11.78 3.95 -32.82
CA ASP A 97 10.94 5.09 -32.44
C ASP A 97 11.77 6.12 -31.67
N ARG A 98 11.22 7.33 -31.51
CA ARG A 98 11.81 8.32 -30.59
C ARG A 98 11.88 7.72 -29.18
N PRO A 99 12.91 8.04 -28.38
CA PRO A 99 12.96 7.63 -26.97
C PRO A 99 11.70 8.04 -26.23
N TYR A 100 11.23 7.19 -25.33
CA TYR A 100 10.17 7.52 -24.38
C TYR A 100 10.60 8.70 -23.48
N SER A 101 9.61 9.48 -23.04
CA SER A 101 9.80 10.63 -22.17
C SER A 101 8.63 10.73 -21.20
N LEU A 102 8.90 11.03 -19.93
CA LEU A 102 7.87 11.17 -18.89
C LEU A 102 7.07 12.49 -18.99
N GLY A 103 7.41 13.34 -19.96
CA GLY A 103 6.72 14.58 -20.27
C GLY A 103 7.67 15.75 -20.53
N PRO A 104 7.15 16.97 -20.77
CA PRO A 104 7.96 18.13 -21.10
C PRO A 104 9.10 18.42 -20.11
N ASN A 105 10.23 18.87 -20.66
CA ASN A 105 11.45 19.17 -19.91
C ASN A 105 11.31 20.51 -19.15
N VAL A 106 11.40 20.48 -17.81
CA VAL A 106 11.23 21.68 -16.94
C VAL A 106 12.59 22.20 -16.46
N SER A 107 13.37 22.82 -17.34
CA SER A 107 14.80 23.13 -17.09
C SER A 107 15.06 24.09 -15.92
N ASP A 108 14.09 24.93 -15.58
CA ASP A 108 14.13 25.94 -14.52
C ASP A 108 13.39 25.51 -13.24
N TYR A 109 13.16 24.20 -13.06
CA TYR A 109 12.32 23.65 -11.98
C TYR A 109 12.70 24.12 -10.58
N ASP A 110 13.99 24.09 -10.21
CA ASP A 110 14.44 24.49 -8.86
C ASP A 110 14.14 25.98 -8.58
N ALA A 111 14.31 26.86 -9.59
CA ALA A 111 13.99 28.27 -9.47
C ALA A 111 12.47 28.49 -9.33
N ARG A 112 11.65 27.74 -10.08
CA ARG A 112 10.18 27.76 -9.94
C ARG A 112 9.73 27.29 -8.56
N ARG A 113 10.29 26.18 -8.08
CA ARG A 113 9.98 25.60 -6.77
C ARG A 113 10.36 26.56 -5.64
N ALA A 114 11.55 27.16 -5.71
CA ALA A 114 11.99 28.18 -4.75
C ALA A 114 11.06 29.41 -4.74
N ALA A 115 10.67 29.93 -5.92
CA ALA A 115 9.74 31.03 -6.04
C ALA A 115 8.33 30.68 -5.50
N TRP A 116 7.87 29.45 -5.74
CA TRP A 116 6.60 28.96 -5.21
C TRP A 116 6.63 28.87 -3.67
N LEU A 117 7.69 28.29 -3.08
CA LEU A 117 7.86 28.19 -1.63
C LEU A 117 7.89 29.57 -0.95
N ALA A 118 8.59 30.53 -1.55
CA ALA A 118 8.64 31.91 -1.06
C ALA A 118 7.26 32.61 -1.09
N ALA A 119 6.42 32.28 -2.09
CA ALA A 119 5.05 32.81 -2.19
C ALA A 119 4.04 32.07 -1.29
N HIS A 120 4.34 30.85 -0.82
CA HIS A 120 3.42 30.00 -0.07
C HIS A 120 3.99 29.56 1.29
N PRO A 121 4.33 30.49 2.21
CA PRO A 121 5.02 30.17 3.49
C PRO A 121 4.22 29.27 4.45
N ARG A 122 2.92 29.03 4.18
CA ARG A 122 2.09 28.05 4.91
C ARG A 122 2.40 26.58 4.57
N PHE A 123 3.14 26.35 3.47
CA PHE A 123 3.52 25.02 3.00
C PHE A 123 5.06 24.91 2.96
N PRO A 124 5.73 24.91 4.12
CA PRO A 124 7.18 24.85 4.17
C PRO A 124 7.69 23.47 3.76
N ALA A 125 8.84 23.47 3.07
CA ALA A 125 9.60 22.28 2.67
C ALA A 125 10.32 21.60 3.85
N MET A 126 10.53 22.32 4.96
CA MET A 126 11.06 21.80 6.21
C MET A 126 10.00 21.99 7.29
N VAL A 127 9.65 20.92 8.02
CA VAL A 127 8.65 20.97 9.11
C VAL A 127 9.28 21.31 10.45
N ALA A 128 10.58 21.06 10.61
CA ALA A 128 11.42 21.49 11.74
C ALA A 128 12.88 21.62 11.26
N PRO A 129 13.82 22.15 12.08
CA PRO A 129 15.25 22.10 11.76
C PRO A 129 15.69 20.68 11.38
N GLU A 130 16.44 20.57 10.27
CA GLU A 130 16.89 19.30 9.65
C GLU A 130 15.81 18.27 9.28
N ARG A 131 14.52 18.56 9.51
CA ARG A 131 13.39 17.65 9.29
C ARG A 131 12.57 18.07 8.05
N PRO A 132 12.76 17.42 6.89
CA PRO A 132 12.05 17.76 5.66
C PRO A 132 10.57 17.35 5.70
N ARG A 133 9.74 18.01 4.89
CA ARG A 133 8.43 17.48 4.53
C ARG A 133 8.61 16.30 3.60
N VAL A 134 8.15 15.12 4.02
CA VAL A 134 8.24 13.88 3.26
C VAL A 134 6.84 13.45 2.81
N LEU A 135 6.72 13.16 1.51
CA LEU A 135 5.55 12.48 0.93
C LEU A 135 5.90 11.01 0.69
N MET A 136 5.36 10.11 1.50
CA MET A 136 5.46 8.67 1.25
C MET A 136 4.54 8.28 0.10
N VAL A 137 5.05 7.52 -0.86
CA VAL A 137 4.32 7.08 -2.06
C VAL A 137 4.37 5.56 -2.13
N THR A 138 3.20 4.95 -2.20
CA THR A 138 3.01 3.50 -2.36
C THR A 138 1.90 3.27 -3.39
N GLY A 139 1.76 2.05 -3.90
CA GLY A 139 0.61 1.72 -4.73
C GLY A 139 0.47 0.25 -5.06
N SER A 140 -0.67 -0.09 -5.66
CA SER A 140 -0.97 -1.42 -6.18
C SER A 140 -1.66 -1.33 -7.54
N SER A 141 -1.88 -2.49 -8.16
CA SER A 141 -2.73 -2.61 -9.34
C SER A 141 -4.14 -2.03 -9.09
N PRO A 142 -4.79 -1.37 -10.08
CA PRO A 142 -6.23 -1.08 -10.05
C PRO A 142 -7.10 -2.34 -10.11
N ARG A 143 -6.54 -3.44 -10.60
CA ARG A 143 -7.25 -4.72 -10.71
C ARG A 143 -7.11 -5.48 -9.40
N ARG A 144 -8.22 -6.08 -8.97
CA ARG A 144 -8.25 -7.06 -7.87
C ARG A 144 -7.17 -8.12 -8.07
N CYS A 145 -6.64 -8.59 -6.96
CA CYS A 145 -5.66 -9.65 -6.93
C CYS A 145 -6.28 -10.97 -7.42
N LYS A 146 -5.46 -11.86 -8.00
CA LYS A 146 -5.97 -13.16 -8.48
C LYS A 146 -6.33 -14.06 -7.30
N GLU A 147 -5.48 -14.03 -6.29
CA GLU A 147 -5.68 -14.67 -5.00
C GLU A 147 -6.48 -13.74 -4.09
N ALA A 148 -7.58 -14.25 -3.49
CA ALA A 148 -8.49 -13.44 -2.68
C ALA A 148 -7.81 -12.80 -1.45
N GLU A 149 -6.83 -13.49 -0.86
CA GLU A 149 -6.04 -12.98 0.27
C GLU A 149 -5.06 -11.85 -0.13
N GLY A 150 -4.73 -11.71 -1.42
CA GLY A 150 -3.79 -10.70 -1.88
C GLY A 150 -4.27 -9.27 -1.61
N ASP A 151 -5.54 -8.99 -1.91
CA ASP A 151 -6.17 -7.69 -1.62
C ASP A 151 -6.22 -7.43 -0.09
N HIS A 152 -6.38 -8.47 0.74
CA HIS A 152 -6.35 -8.33 2.20
C HIS A 152 -4.95 -8.01 2.74
N VAL A 153 -3.92 -8.69 2.22
CA VAL A 153 -2.52 -8.40 2.55
C VAL A 153 -2.13 -6.98 2.13
N LEU A 154 -2.52 -6.54 0.93
CA LEU A 154 -2.32 -5.15 0.47
C LEU A 154 -2.98 -4.12 1.40
N LEU A 155 -4.23 -4.37 1.84
CA LEU A 155 -4.92 -3.49 2.79
C LEU A 155 -4.16 -3.39 4.12
N ARG A 156 -3.68 -4.51 4.66
CA ARG A 156 -2.90 -4.53 5.90
C ARG A 156 -1.54 -3.83 5.74
N ALA A 157 -0.87 -4.02 4.60
CA ALA A 157 0.37 -3.31 4.27
C ALA A 157 0.16 -1.80 4.10
N PHE A 158 -0.99 -1.36 3.58
CA PHE A 158 -1.35 0.06 3.57
C PHE A 158 -1.62 0.60 4.98
N LYS A 159 -2.38 -0.12 5.82
CA LYS A 159 -2.56 0.25 7.24
C LYS A 159 -1.21 0.46 7.94
N ASN A 160 -0.29 -0.49 7.77
CA ASN A 160 1.06 -0.41 8.34
C ASN A 160 1.80 0.89 7.94
N LYS A 161 1.80 1.22 6.64
CA LYS A 161 2.38 2.49 6.14
C LYS A 161 1.65 3.72 6.68
N ALA A 162 0.31 3.68 6.77
CA ALA A 162 -0.49 4.78 7.29
C ALA A 162 -0.27 5.02 8.80
N ASP A 163 -0.10 3.96 9.59
CA ASP A 163 0.27 4.04 11.01
C ASP A 163 1.67 4.63 11.19
N TYR A 164 2.66 4.17 10.40
CA TYR A 164 4.00 4.76 10.40
C TYR A 164 3.97 6.25 10.02
N CYS A 165 3.28 6.62 8.93
CA CYS A 165 3.16 8.02 8.52
C CYS A 165 2.45 8.89 9.58
N ARG A 166 1.41 8.37 10.25
CA ARG A 166 0.72 9.04 11.36
C ARG A 166 1.65 9.28 12.55
N VAL A 167 2.46 8.30 12.93
CA VAL A 167 3.46 8.40 14.01
C VAL A 167 4.54 9.42 13.65
N HIS A 168 5.05 9.40 12.42
CA HIS A 168 6.18 10.24 12.00
C HIS A 168 5.76 11.57 11.39
N GLY A 169 4.46 11.89 11.32
CA GLY A 169 3.96 13.15 10.76
C GLY A 169 4.29 13.32 9.27
N LEU A 170 4.24 12.23 8.50
CA LEU A 170 4.53 12.20 7.07
C LEU A 170 3.24 12.27 6.25
N ASP A 171 3.28 12.95 5.10
CA ASP A 171 2.20 12.90 4.13
C ASP A 171 2.23 11.52 3.41
N ILE A 172 1.08 10.94 3.03
CA ILE A 172 1.01 9.64 2.34
C ILE A 172 0.11 9.70 1.10
N PHE A 173 0.60 9.15 -0.03
CA PHE A 173 -0.13 8.97 -1.27
C PHE A 173 -0.19 7.48 -1.65
N TYR A 174 -1.40 6.95 -1.83
CA TYR A 174 -1.63 5.60 -2.35
C TYR A 174 -2.14 5.67 -3.78
N SER A 175 -1.36 5.19 -4.75
CA SER A 175 -1.83 5.04 -6.13
C SER A 175 -2.46 3.67 -6.35
N ASN A 176 -3.65 3.67 -6.92
CA ASN A 176 -4.24 2.51 -7.61
C ASN A 176 -4.39 2.76 -9.11
N ALA A 177 -3.72 3.77 -9.67
CA ALA A 177 -3.87 4.19 -11.07
C ALA A 177 -2.60 3.89 -11.89
N VAL A 178 -2.81 3.39 -13.12
CA VAL A 178 -1.75 3.28 -14.14
C VAL A 178 -1.76 4.58 -14.94
N LEU A 179 -0.72 5.41 -14.77
CA LEU A 179 -0.67 6.72 -15.42
C LEU A 179 -0.21 6.67 -16.89
N ASP A 180 0.45 5.59 -17.29
CA ASP A 180 1.01 5.44 -18.64
C ASP A 180 0.96 3.98 -19.08
N GLY A 181 0.44 3.73 -20.29
CA GLY A 181 0.25 2.39 -20.86
C GLY A 181 1.54 1.69 -21.31
N GLU A 182 2.64 2.42 -21.44
CA GLU A 182 3.97 1.86 -21.74
C GLU A 182 4.73 1.45 -20.46
N MET A 183 4.51 2.17 -19.36
CA MET A 183 5.23 2.03 -18.09
C MET A 183 4.51 1.10 -17.10
N THR A 184 4.27 -0.15 -17.53
CA THR A 184 3.54 -1.16 -16.75
C THR A 184 4.39 -1.89 -15.70
N GLY A 185 3.72 -2.46 -14.67
CA GLY A 185 4.39 -3.22 -13.62
C GLY A 185 5.18 -2.31 -12.67
N PHE A 186 6.34 -2.75 -12.20
CA PHE A 186 7.18 -1.99 -11.28
C PHE A 186 7.61 -0.62 -11.84
N TRP A 187 7.65 -0.47 -13.17
CA TRP A 187 7.92 0.79 -13.87
C TRP A 187 6.87 1.89 -13.65
N THR A 188 5.66 1.57 -13.19
CA THR A 188 4.59 2.56 -12.98
C THR A 188 4.93 3.61 -11.92
N LYS A 189 5.94 3.34 -11.07
CA LYS A 189 6.40 4.28 -10.05
C LYS A 189 7.06 5.54 -10.66
N LEU A 190 7.70 5.44 -11.83
CA LEU A 190 8.42 6.58 -12.45
C LEU A 190 7.47 7.72 -12.93
N PRO A 191 6.42 7.47 -13.75
CA PRO A 191 5.44 8.51 -14.11
C PRO A 191 4.75 9.13 -12.90
N LEU A 192 4.40 8.30 -11.90
CA LEU A 192 3.76 8.75 -10.67
C LEU A 192 4.65 9.67 -9.85
N LEU A 193 5.91 9.30 -9.61
CA LEU A 193 6.86 10.14 -8.87
C LEU A 193 7.09 11.48 -9.58
N ARG A 194 7.23 11.50 -10.92
CA ARG A 194 7.33 12.77 -11.67
C ARG A 194 6.07 13.64 -11.51
N ALA A 195 4.89 13.04 -11.59
CA ALA A 195 3.63 13.76 -11.44
C ALA A 195 3.50 14.37 -10.04
N LEU A 196 3.79 13.58 -9.00
CA LEU A 196 3.74 14.03 -7.60
C LEU A 196 4.79 15.10 -7.30
N MET A 197 6.02 14.99 -7.80
CA MET A 197 7.05 16.03 -7.64
C MET A 197 6.53 17.40 -8.12
N VAL A 198 5.98 17.46 -9.33
CA VAL A 198 5.47 18.69 -9.95
C VAL A 198 4.19 19.20 -9.29
N ALA A 199 3.33 18.30 -8.79
CA ALA A 199 2.09 18.64 -8.10
C ALA A 199 2.31 19.14 -6.65
N HIS A 200 3.37 18.66 -5.98
CA HIS A 200 3.69 18.94 -4.58
C HIS A 200 5.04 19.65 -4.40
N PRO A 201 5.17 20.92 -4.85
CA PRO A 201 6.40 21.70 -4.65
C PRO A 201 6.77 21.90 -3.17
N GLU A 202 5.81 21.76 -2.25
CA GLU A 202 6.04 21.76 -0.80
C GLU A 202 6.77 20.51 -0.29
N ALA A 203 6.59 19.35 -0.93
CA ALA A 203 7.32 18.13 -0.54
C ALA A 203 8.80 18.32 -0.87
N GLU A 204 9.69 18.16 0.12
CA GLU A 204 11.13 18.21 -0.08
C GLU A 204 11.68 16.84 -0.50
N LEU A 205 11.13 15.78 0.08
CA LEU A 205 11.48 14.39 -0.24
C LEU A 205 10.21 13.62 -0.60
N LEU A 206 10.29 12.78 -1.64
CA LEU A 206 9.33 11.73 -1.91
C LEU A 206 9.97 10.41 -1.49
N TRP A 207 9.27 9.60 -0.69
CA TRP A 207 9.74 8.28 -0.28
C TRP A 207 8.88 7.21 -0.94
N TRP A 208 9.40 6.59 -2.00
CA TRP A 208 8.74 5.44 -2.60
C TRP A 208 8.91 4.21 -1.72
N VAL A 209 7.81 3.50 -1.44
CA VAL A 209 7.79 2.24 -0.69
C VAL A 209 6.87 1.24 -1.42
N ASP A 210 7.40 0.12 -1.88
CA ASP A 210 6.66 -0.95 -2.56
C ASP A 210 5.56 -1.53 -1.64
N SER A 211 4.49 -2.07 -2.23
CA SER A 211 3.33 -2.56 -1.47
C SER A 211 3.65 -3.77 -0.58
N ASP A 212 4.61 -4.59 -0.97
CA ASP A 212 5.15 -5.75 -0.24
C ASP A 212 6.34 -5.40 0.69
N ALA A 213 6.64 -4.11 0.88
CA ALA A 213 7.51 -3.62 1.96
C ALA A 213 6.68 -3.20 3.21
N VAL A 214 7.07 -3.70 4.38
CA VAL A 214 6.38 -3.50 5.67
C VAL A 214 7.31 -2.79 6.64
N PHE A 215 6.85 -1.69 7.26
CA PHE A 215 7.56 -1.05 8.35
C PHE A 215 7.49 -1.91 9.60
N THR A 216 8.64 -2.33 10.12
CA THR A 216 8.75 -3.21 11.30
C THR A 216 9.40 -2.52 12.50
N ASP A 217 10.01 -1.36 12.32
CA ASP A 217 10.34 -0.42 13.40
C ASP A 217 9.42 0.80 13.32
N MET A 218 8.48 0.92 14.27
CA MET A 218 7.56 2.06 14.33
C MET A 218 8.17 3.28 15.03
N LEU A 219 9.25 3.13 15.81
CA LEU A 219 9.89 4.23 16.52
C LEU A 219 11.00 4.90 15.70
N PHE A 220 11.72 4.16 14.86
CA PHE A 220 12.86 4.67 14.11
C PHE A 220 12.45 5.74 13.10
N GLU A 221 13.04 6.92 13.21
CA GLU A 221 12.94 8.01 12.22
C GLU A 221 14.26 8.08 11.43
N PRO A 222 14.23 8.09 10.08
CA PRO A 222 15.44 8.20 9.26
C PRO A 222 16.28 9.44 9.60
N PRO A 223 17.62 9.36 9.58
CA PRO A 223 18.50 10.45 9.98
C PRO A 223 18.62 11.52 8.88
N TRP A 224 17.54 12.29 8.65
CA TRP A 224 17.36 13.19 7.51
C TRP A 224 18.54 14.16 7.25
N GLY A 225 19.16 14.68 8.32
CA GLY A 225 20.35 15.56 8.23
C GLY A 225 21.53 14.91 7.49
N ARG A 226 21.73 13.59 7.62
CA ARG A 226 22.75 12.82 6.89
C ARG A 226 22.58 12.89 5.37
N TYR A 227 21.36 13.12 4.90
CA TYR A 227 21.01 13.16 3.47
C TYR A 227 20.95 14.57 2.88
N ALA A 228 21.25 15.62 3.65
CA ALA A 228 21.17 17.02 3.20
C ALA A 228 21.97 17.30 1.90
N GLY A 229 23.13 16.67 1.74
CA GLY A 229 23.96 16.79 0.53
C GLY A 229 23.50 16.01 -0.69
N HIS A 230 22.53 15.10 -0.53
CA HIS A 230 22.14 14.07 -1.51
C HIS A 230 20.72 14.28 -2.03
N ASN A 231 20.44 13.71 -3.21
CA ASN A 231 19.15 13.81 -3.89
C ASN A 231 18.45 12.46 -4.07
N LEU A 232 19.18 11.35 -3.92
CA LEU A 232 18.65 9.99 -3.94
C LEU A 232 19.26 9.22 -2.77
N VAL A 233 18.44 8.51 -2.01
CA VAL A 233 18.88 7.59 -0.94
C VAL A 233 18.27 6.22 -1.22
N LEU A 234 19.13 5.21 -1.32
CA LEU A 234 18.77 3.81 -1.58
C LEU A 234 19.40 2.94 -0.48
N HIS A 235 18.78 1.82 -0.11
CA HIS A 235 19.53 0.79 0.59
C HIS A 235 20.52 0.14 -0.38
N GLY A 236 21.79 -0.01 0.00
CA GLY A 236 22.83 -0.62 -0.85
C GLY A 236 24.25 -0.29 -0.40
N ARG A 237 25.25 -0.77 -1.17
CA ARG A 237 26.68 -0.58 -0.84
C ARG A 237 27.53 -0.19 -2.06
N ASP A 238 28.54 0.66 -1.85
CA ASP A 238 29.41 1.16 -2.94
C ASP A 238 30.22 0.04 -3.60
N ASP A 239 30.71 -0.91 -2.81
CA ASP A 239 31.47 -2.07 -3.29
C ASP A 239 30.61 -3.06 -4.08
N GLU A 240 29.32 -3.19 -3.76
CA GLU A 240 28.39 -4.03 -4.51
C GLU A 240 27.90 -3.34 -5.79
N VAL A 241 27.51 -2.06 -5.72
CA VAL A 241 27.02 -1.28 -6.87
C VAL A 241 28.15 -0.97 -7.86
N TYR A 242 29.26 -0.38 -7.43
CA TYR A 242 30.28 0.12 -8.35
C TYR A 242 31.49 -0.82 -8.50
N GLY A 243 31.78 -1.63 -7.48
CA GLY A 243 32.83 -2.66 -7.50
C GLY A 243 32.37 -3.91 -8.24
N ALA A 244 31.48 -4.69 -7.61
CA ALA A 244 30.97 -5.96 -8.13
C ALA A 244 29.94 -5.78 -9.27
N ARG A 245 29.30 -4.61 -9.37
CA ARG A 245 28.22 -4.31 -10.33
C ARG A 245 27.02 -5.25 -10.20
N SER A 246 26.71 -5.67 -8.97
CA SER A 246 25.58 -6.55 -8.70
C SER A 246 24.28 -5.80 -8.91
N TRP A 247 23.34 -6.41 -9.64
CA TRP A 247 21.98 -5.89 -9.78
C TRP A 247 21.20 -5.86 -8.47
N LEU A 248 21.67 -6.55 -7.43
CA LEU A 248 21.15 -6.52 -6.06
C LEU A 248 21.89 -5.54 -5.13
N GLY A 249 22.99 -4.92 -5.58
CA GLY A 249 23.80 -4.02 -4.74
C GLY A 249 23.10 -2.75 -4.27
N ALA A 250 21.91 -2.45 -4.82
CA ALA A 250 20.95 -1.49 -4.28
C ALA A 250 19.51 -1.93 -4.55
N ASN A 251 18.56 -1.53 -3.71
CA ASN A 251 17.13 -1.85 -3.85
C ASN A 251 16.27 -0.62 -4.18
N THR A 252 15.32 -0.75 -5.11
CA THR A 252 14.38 0.31 -5.53
C THR A 252 12.94 0.12 -5.02
N GLY A 253 12.75 -0.76 -4.04
CA GLY A 253 11.45 -0.93 -3.37
C GLY A 253 11.28 -0.11 -2.10
N SER A 254 12.35 0.52 -1.59
CA SER A 254 12.27 1.56 -0.58
C SER A 254 13.38 2.57 -0.82
N PHE A 255 13.03 3.77 -1.28
CA PHE A 255 14.01 4.80 -1.63
C PHE A 255 13.46 6.22 -1.52
N VAL A 256 14.34 7.17 -1.25
CA VAL A 256 13.99 8.58 -1.03
C VAL A 256 14.58 9.44 -2.15
N LEU A 257 13.76 10.31 -2.74
CA LEU A 257 14.10 11.17 -3.87
C LEU A 257 13.78 12.63 -3.54
N ARG A 258 14.76 13.53 -3.63
CA ARG A 258 14.58 14.96 -3.38
C ARG A 258 13.77 15.62 -4.50
N ASN A 259 12.83 16.48 -4.16
CA ASN A 259 12.02 17.23 -5.12
C ASN A 259 12.85 18.38 -5.75
N CYS A 260 13.65 18.04 -6.75
CA CYS A 260 14.56 18.95 -7.44
C CYS A 260 14.77 18.57 -8.91
N ARG A 261 15.39 19.48 -9.66
CA ARG A 261 15.68 19.33 -11.09
C ARG A 261 16.50 18.07 -11.41
N TRP A 262 17.52 17.80 -10.61
CA TRP A 262 18.38 16.61 -10.75
C TRP A 262 17.57 15.32 -10.71
N SER A 263 16.55 15.24 -9.86
CA SER A 263 15.68 14.07 -9.73
C SER A 263 14.74 13.91 -10.91
N LEU A 264 14.24 15.01 -11.49
CA LEU A 264 13.49 14.97 -12.75
C LEU A 264 14.36 14.48 -13.91
N ASP A 265 15.63 14.92 -13.98
CA ASP A 265 16.61 14.45 -14.95
C ASP A 265 16.94 12.95 -14.78
N LEU A 266 17.03 12.46 -13.54
CA LEU A 266 17.24 11.04 -13.25
C LEU A 266 16.04 10.20 -13.69
N LEU A 267 14.81 10.60 -13.30
CA LEU A 267 13.59 9.89 -13.69
C LEU A 267 13.45 9.78 -15.21
N GLU A 268 13.75 10.86 -15.94
CA GLU A 268 13.73 10.88 -17.41
C GLU A 268 14.81 9.98 -18.04
N ALA A 269 16.00 9.88 -17.44
CA ALA A 269 17.04 8.95 -17.89
C ALA A 269 16.65 7.48 -17.61
N TRP A 270 16.10 7.21 -16.43
CA TRP A 270 15.68 5.90 -15.96
C TRP A 270 14.49 5.36 -16.78
N ALA A 271 13.50 6.20 -17.07
CA ALA A 271 12.29 5.80 -17.77
C ALA A 271 12.51 5.34 -19.21
N ARG A 272 13.60 5.75 -19.87
CA ARG A 272 13.92 5.34 -21.27
C ARG A 272 14.07 3.83 -21.46
N MET A 273 14.26 3.10 -20.37
CA MET A 273 14.47 1.65 -20.36
C MET A 273 13.19 0.87 -19.99
N GLY A 274 12.13 1.57 -19.59
CA GLY A 274 10.87 1.01 -19.08
C GLY A 274 9.70 0.74 -20.04
N PRO A 275 9.63 1.23 -21.30
CA PRO A 275 8.53 0.92 -22.20
C PRO A 275 8.41 -0.57 -22.52
N ARG A 276 7.26 -1.18 -22.20
CA ARG A 276 6.98 -2.62 -22.40
C ARG A 276 7.24 -3.11 -23.82
N GLY A 277 7.69 -4.36 -23.95
CA GLY A 277 7.96 -5.01 -25.24
C GLY A 277 9.40 -4.76 -25.74
N PRO A 278 9.63 -4.52 -27.06
CA PRO A 278 10.97 -4.56 -27.66
C PRO A 278 12.05 -3.69 -26.99
N VAL A 279 11.65 -2.55 -26.40
CA VAL A 279 12.55 -1.68 -25.63
C VAL A 279 12.97 -2.35 -24.32
N ARG A 280 12.02 -2.78 -23.48
CA ARG A 280 12.30 -3.45 -22.20
C ARG A 280 13.05 -4.78 -22.38
N ASP A 281 12.71 -5.55 -23.42
CA ASP A 281 13.42 -6.79 -23.80
C ASP A 281 14.88 -6.53 -24.19
N ARG A 282 15.14 -5.44 -24.93
CA ARG A 282 16.50 -5.06 -25.30
C ARG A 282 17.30 -4.66 -24.06
N TYR A 283 16.74 -3.82 -23.19
CA TYR A 283 17.45 -3.39 -21.99
C TYR A 283 17.68 -4.52 -21.00
N GLY A 284 16.77 -5.50 -20.89
CA GLY A 284 17.00 -6.71 -20.10
C GLY A 284 18.27 -7.47 -20.51
N ARG A 285 18.51 -7.59 -21.82
CA ARG A 285 19.77 -8.14 -22.38
C ARG A 285 20.99 -7.24 -22.15
N VAL A 286 20.83 -5.92 -22.17
CA VAL A 286 21.92 -4.97 -21.85
C VAL A 286 22.33 -5.09 -20.38
N PHE A 287 21.37 -5.18 -19.46
CA PHE A 287 21.64 -5.30 -18.03
C PHE A 287 22.34 -6.62 -17.72
N ALA A 288 21.89 -7.73 -18.30
CA ALA A 288 22.54 -9.04 -18.14
C ALA A 288 23.96 -9.12 -18.72
N ALA A 289 24.34 -8.21 -19.62
CA ALA A 289 25.70 -8.10 -20.14
C ALA A 289 26.59 -7.12 -19.33
N ALA A 290 25.99 -6.24 -18.52
CA ALA A 290 26.67 -5.14 -17.84
C ALA A 290 26.74 -5.29 -16.30
N LEU A 291 25.79 -6.04 -15.71
CA LEU A 291 25.65 -6.27 -14.28
C LEU A 291 25.94 -7.74 -13.97
N SER A 292 26.61 -7.99 -12.85
CA SER A 292 26.87 -9.35 -12.37
C SER A 292 25.57 -10.00 -11.88
N GLU A 293 25.48 -11.33 -12.05
CA GLU A 293 24.40 -12.19 -11.54
C GLU A 293 22.97 -11.88 -12.06
N ARG A 294 22.81 -10.92 -12.98
CA ARG A 294 21.55 -10.62 -13.65
C ARG A 294 21.36 -11.51 -14.88
N ALA A 295 20.49 -12.51 -14.78
CA ALA A 295 20.08 -13.31 -15.94
C ALA A 295 19.33 -12.46 -17.01
N PRO A 296 19.20 -12.90 -18.28
CA PRO A 296 18.72 -12.06 -19.41
C PRO A 296 17.18 -11.99 -19.55
N TRP A 297 16.46 -11.74 -18.46
CA TRP A 297 15.02 -11.47 -18.44
C TRP A 297 14.71 -9.98 -18.66
N GLU A 298 13.44 -9.64 -18.95
CA GLU A 298 12.94 -8.27 -19.23
C GLU A 298 13.50 -7.22 -18.24
N ALA A 299 13.80 -6.01 -18.69
CA ALA A 299 14.37 -4.96 -17.82
C ALA A 299 13.41 -4.57 -16.67
N ASP A 300 13.95 -4.56 -15.45
CA ASP A 300 13.30 -4.04 -14.24
C ASP A 300 13.88 -2.68 -13.82
N ASP A 301 13.17 -1.94 -12.97
CA ASP A 301 13.58 -0.61 -12.53
C ASP A 301 14.85 -0.64 -11.67
N GLN A 302 15.05 -1.67 -10.84
CA GLN A 302 16.23 -1.79 -9.97
C GLN A 302 17.52 -1.94 -10.80
N SER A 303 17.55 -2.93 -11.70
CA SER A 303 18.65 -3.18 -12.62
C SER A 303 18.93 -1.98 -13.51
N ALA A 304 17.89 -1.27 -13.96
CA ALA A 304 18.03 -0.05 -14.75
C ALA A 304 18.69 1.10 -13.98
N LEU A 305 18.36 1.27 -12.69
CA LEU A 305 18.99 2.28 -11.85
C LEU A 305 20.44 1.91 -11.56
N VAL A 306 20.71 0.66 -11.14
CA VAL A 306 22.09 0.16 -10.93
C VAL A 306 22.93 0.34 -12.19
N TYR A 307 22.39 0.01 -13.37
CA TYR A 307 23.05 0.23 -14.66
C TYR A 307 23.40 1.70 -14.90
N LEU A 308 22.50 2.65 -14.63
CA LEU A 308 22.80 4.09 -14.72
C LEU A 308 23.87 4.54 -13.72
N LEU A 309 23.83 4.04 -12.49
CA LEU A 309 24.86 4.38 -11.50
C LEU A 309 26.24 3.84 -11.92
N VAL A 310 26.31 2.60 -12.39
CA VAL A 310 27.55 1.96 -12.86
C VAL A 310 28.13 2.66 -14.10
N THR A 311 27.29 2.96 -15.10
CA THR A 311 27.76 3.47 -16.39
C THR A 311 27.89 4.99 -16.45
N GLU A 312 27.13 5.73 -15.62
CA GLU A 312 27.14 7.18 -15.56
C GLU A 312 27.50 7.71 -14.14
N ARG A 313 28.37 6.99 -13.39
CA ARG A 313 28.77 7.38 -12.01
C ARG A 313 29.18 8.84 -11.87
N GLY A 314 29.91 9.39 -12.84
CA GLY A 314 30.34 10.79 -12.85
C GLY A 314 29.20 11.82 -12.97
N ARG A 315 28.03 11.41 -13.47
CA ARG A 315 26.83 12.25 -13.61
C ARG A 315 25.89 12.14 -12.40
N TRP A 316 25.72 10.93 -11.86
CA TRP A 316 24.73 10.66 -10.82
C TRP A 316 25.34 10.46 -9.43
N GLY A 317 26.44 9.71 -9.33
CA GLY A 317 26.94 9.14 -8.07
C GLY A 317 27.22 10.16 -6.97
N GLY A 318 27.69 11.37 -7.32
CA GLY A 318 27.93 12.46 -6.36
C GLY A 318 26.68 13.04 -5.68
N LYS A 319 25.48 12.56 -6.02
CA LYS A 319 24.20 12.91 -5.39
C LYS A 319 23.40 11.71 -4.90
N VAL A 320 23.97 10.51 -4.95
CA VAL A 320 23.36 9.27 -4.47
C VAL A 320 24.00 8.86 -3.15
N PHE A 321 23.16 8.60 -2.15
CA PHE A 321 23.56 7.98 -0.90
C PHE A 321 23.16 6.51 -0.92
N LEU A 322 24.14 5.63 -0.73
CA LEU A 322 23.93 4.19 -0.54
C LEU A 322 23.94 3.94 0.98
N GLU A 323 22.75 3.73 1.54
CA GLU A 323 22.53 3.50 2.97
C GLU A 323 22.66 2.02 3.31
N SER A 324 23.38 1.75 4.39
CA SER A 324 23.64 0.39 4.89
C SER A 324 23.77 0.33 6.41
N SER A 325 23.60 1.45 7.14
CA SER A 325 23.65 1.45 8.61
C SER A 325 22.31 1.08 9.27
N TYR A 326 21.24 0.92 8.48
CA TYR A 326 19.93 0.43 8.90
C TYR A 326 19.16 -0.10 7.68
N HIS A 327 18.13 -0.91 7.91
CA HIS A 327 17.33 -1.53 6.86
C HIS A 327 16.29 -0.57 6.29
N LEU A 328 16.73 0.44 5.52
CA LEU A 328 15.85 1.18 4.61
C LEU A 328 15.14 0.22 3.64
N HIS A 329 15.79 -0.88 3.30
CA HIS A 329 15.22 -2.14 2.83
C HIS A 329 15.90 -3.28 3.60
N GLY A 330 15.12 -4.23 4.11
CA GLY A 330 15.61 -5.46 4.73
C GLY A 330 15.02 -6.67 4.02
N PHE A 331 15.86 -7.66 3.71
CA PHE A 331 15.44 -8.85 2.98
C PHE A 331 14.70 -9.83 3.91
N TRP A 332 13.47 -10.19 3.54
CA TRP A 332 12.54 -10.83 4.46
C TRP A 332 12.99 -12.21 4.99
N GLU A 333 13.63 -13.06 4.16
CA GLU A 333 14.05 -14.41 4.58
C GLU A 333 15.02 -14.39 5.76
N GLU A 334 15.91 -13.40 5.83
CA GLU A 334 16.90 -13.23 6.90
C GLU A 334 16.29 -12.65 8.19
N ILE A 335 15.09 -12.07 8.09
CA ILE A 335 14.45 -11.26 9.14
C ILE A 335 13.30 -12.02 9.81
N VAL A 336 12.36 -12.58 9.06
CA VAL A 336 11.05 -13.02 9.61
C VAL A 336 11.16 -14.16 10.63
N GLY A 337 12.23 -14.96 10.57
CA GLY A 337 12.51 -16.02 11.54
C GLY A 337 13.09 -15.52 12.88
N ARG A 338 13.48 -14.24 12.97
CA ARG A 338 14.19 -13.67 14.13
C ARG A 338 13.35 -12.75 15.01
N TYR A 339 12.09 -12.47 14.67
CA TYR A 339 11.24 -11.54 15.41
C TYR A 339 11.07 -11.86 16.90
N GLU A 340 10.95 -13.13 17.28
CA GLU A 340 10.90 -13.56 18.68
C GLU A 340 12.23 -13.31 19.41
N GLU A 341 13.36 -13.49 18.73
CA GLU A 341 14.70 -13.17 19.25
C GLU A 341 14.81 -11.65 19.50
N MET A 342 14.44 -10.84 18.50
CA MET A 342 14.46 -9.37 18.55
C MET A 342 13.63 -8.84 19.72
N ARG A 343 12.39 -9.34 19.89
CA ARG A 343 11.51 -9.01 21.03
C ARG A 343 12.11 -9.34 22.40
N SER A 344 12.92 -10.42 22.47
CA SER A 344 13.53 -10.85 23.73
C SER A 344 14.79 -10.06 24.12
N ARG A 345 15.52 -9.54 23.12
CA ARG A 345 16.84 -8.90 23.32
C ARG A 345 16.84 -7.38 23.18
N TRP A 346 15.97 -6.84 22.32
CA TRP A 346 16.04 -5.46 21.85
C TRP A 346 14.70 -4.73 21.99
N ARG A 347 14.66 -3.47 21.53
CA ARG A 347 13.49 -2.60 21.48
C ARG A 347 13.46 -1.90 20.11
N PRO A 348 12.29 -1.45 19.64
CA PRO A 348 12.19 -0.60 18.46
C PRO A 348 12.95 0.73 18.67
N GLY A 349 13.26 1.41 17.57
CA GLY A 349 14.08 2.62 17.51
C GLY A 349 15.50 2.40 16.99
N LEU A 350 15.84 1.19 16.52
CA LEU A 350 17.19 0.84 16.05
C LEU A 350 17.30 0.80 14.52
N GLY A 351 16.24 0.42 13.82
CA GLY A 351 16.16 0.35 12.35
C GLY A 351 17.01 -0.71 11.65
N ASP A 352 17.95 -1.38 12.34
CA ASP A 352 18.96 -2.29 11.79
C ASP A 352 18.69 -3.79 12.07
N GLU A 353 19.69 -4.65 11.89
CA GLU A 353 19.65 -6.10 12.12
C GLU A 353 19.14 -6.57 13.51
N ARG A 354 19.08 -5.64 14.48
CA ARG A 354 18.56 -5.84 15.84
C ARG A 354 17.06 -5.56 15.94
N TRP A 355 16.57 -4.61 15.14
CA TRP A 355 15.15 -4.28 14.97
C TRP A 355 14.95 -3.54 13.64
N PRO A 356 14.62 -4.23 12.52
CA PRO A 356 14.72 -3.65 11.19
C PRO A 356 13.62 -2.61 10.91
N LEU A 357 13.98 -1.50 10.27
CA LEU A 357 13.00 -0.48 9.85
C LEU A 357 12.01 -1.06 8.83
N VAL A 358 12.51 -1.69 7.76
CA VAL A 358 11.68 -2.29 6.71
C VAL A 358 11.98 -3.78 6.55
N THR A 359 10.95 -4.62 6.60
CA THR A 359 10.98 -5.98 6.07
C THR A 359 10.30 -6.00 4.70
N HIS A 360 11.03 -6.35 3.64
CA HIS A 360 10.59 -6.29 2.26
C HIS A 360 10.49 -7.69 1.63
N PHE A 361 9.28 -8.07 1.25
CA PHE A 361 8.92 -9.40 0.74
C PHE A 361 9.21 -9.58 -0.76
N VAL A 362 10.43 -9.18 -1.16
CA VAL A 362 10.92 -9.30 -2.54
C VAL A 362 10.70 -10.72 -3.05
N GLY A 363 9.99 -10.84 -4.17
CA GLY A 363 9.71 -12.11 -4.83
C GLY A 363 8.45 -12.84 -4.37
N CYS A 364 7.75 -12.37 -3.35
CA CYS A 364 6.54 -13.03 -2.84
C CYS A 364 5.26 -12.83 -3.66
N LYS A 365 5.14 -11.71 -4.39
CA LYS A 365 4.02 -11.40 -5.31
C LYS A 365 2.64 -11.75 -4.72
N PRO A 366 2.23 -11.09 -3.61
CA PRO A 366 1.07 -11.48 -2.80
C PRO A 366 -0.27 -11.49 -3.55
N CYS A 367 -0.35 -10.88 -4.75
CA CYS A 367 -1.54 -10.81 -5.57
C CYS A 367 -1.61 -11.83 -6.72
N GLY A 368 -0.67 -12.79 -6.76
CA GLY A 368 -0.64 -13.86 -7.76
C GLY A 368 -0.10 -13.42 -9.12
N GLU A 369 0.73 -12.38 -9.15
CA GLU A 369 1.48 -12.01 -10.35
C GLU A 369 2.46 -13.12 -10.76
N PRO A 370 2.65 -13.36 -12.07
CA PRO A 370 3.71 -14.26 -12.54
C PRO A 370 5.10 -13.81 -12.06
N GLY A 371 6.00 -14.76 -11.84
CA GLY A 371 7.36 -14.46 -11.38
C GLY A 371 7.51 -14.35 -9.85
N ALA A 372 6.62 -14.98 -9.08
CA ALA A 372 6.91 -15.31 -7.69
C ALA A 372 8.10 -16.29 -7.63
N THR A 373 9.08 -16.01 -6.76
CA THR A 373 10.28 -16.84 -6.57
C THR A 373 10.19 -17.74 -5.34
N TYR A 374 9.22 -17.48 -4.46
CA TYR A 374 9.05 -18.12 -3.17
C TYR A 374 7.71 -18.84 -3.05
N ASP A 375 7.61 -19.76 -2.09
CA ASP A 375 6.36 -20.43 -1.78
C ASP A 375 5.32 -19.45 -1.22
N ALA A 376 4.10 -19.54 -1.74
CA ALA A 376 3.02 -18.61 -1.42
C ALA A 376 2.51 -18.75 0.03
N VAL A 377 2.67 -19.92 0.67
CA VAL A 377 2.34 -20.09 2.10
C VAL A 377 3.39 -19.40 2.95
N ALA A 378 4.67 -19.70 2.73
CA ALA A 378 5.78 -19.10 3.46
C ALA A 378 5.78 -17.57 3.37
N CYS A 379 5.50 -17.02 2.18
CA CYS A 379 5.33 -15.59 1.97
C CYS A 379 4.16 -14.99 2.77
N ARG A 380 2.97 -15.60 2.76
CA ARG A 380 1.81 -15.11 3.52
C ARG A 380 2.07 -15.15 5.02
N GLU A 381 2.60 -16.26 5.54
CA GLU A 381 2.94 -16.42 6.95
C GLU A 381 4.03 -15.41 7.38
N GLY A 382 5.05 -15.20 6.55
CA GLY A 382 6.08 -14.19 6.78
C GLY A 382 5.50 -12.77 6.81
N MET A 383 4.64 -12.41 5.85
CA MET A 383 3.98 -11.11 5.79
C MET A 383 3.05 -10.90 6.99
N GLU A 384 2.26 -11.91 7.37
CA GLU A 384 1.42 -11.87 8.56
C GLU A 384 2.24 -11.59 9.81
N ARG A 385 3.35 -12.32 10.01
CA ARG A 385 4.27 -12.13 11.13
C ARG A 385 4.88 -10.75 11.16
N ALA A 386 5.32 -10.21 10.02
CA ALA A 386 5.88 -8.86 9.92
C ALA A 386 4.83 -7.79 10.25
N LEU A 387 3.61 -7.93 9.71
CA LEU A 387 2.49 -7.02 9.97
C LEU A 387 2.10 -7.05 11.45
N ASN A 388 2.04 -8.22 12.09
CA ASN A 388 1.74 -8.36 13.51
C ASN A 388 2.87 -7.85 14.41
N PHE A 389 4.14 -8.06 14.04
CA PHE A 389 5.30 -7.53 14.76
C PHE A 389 5.33 -6.00 14.76
N ALA A 390 4.93 -5.39 13.65
CA ALA A 390 4.75 -3.96 13.53
C ALA A 390 3.51 -3.45 14.30
N ASP A 391 2.36 -4.11 14.13
CA ASP A 391 1.09 -3.72 14.73
C ASP A 391 1.10 -3.85 16.25
N ASP A 392 1.86 -4.79 16.82
CA ASP A 392 2.12 -4.90 18.26
C ASP A 392 2.66 -3.59 18.88
N GLN A 393 3.48 -2.83 18.14
CA GLN A 393 4.03 -1.55 18.60
C GLN A 393 2.95 -0.45 18.63
N ILE A 394 1.94 -0.55 17.76
CA ILE A 394 0.79 0.37 17.69
C ILE A 394 -0.31 -0.04 18.69
N LEU A 395 -0.56 -1.35 18.86
CA LEU A 395 -1.51 -1.88 19.83
C LEU A 395 -1.04 -1.68 21.28
N GLY A 396 0.27 -1.72 21.53
CA GLY A 396 0.87 -1.45 22.83
C GLY A 396 0.46 -0.09 23.39
N LEU A 397 0.31 0.92 22.52
CA LEU A 397 -0.17 2.25 22.87
C LEU A 397 -1.53 2.22 23.58
N TYR A 398 -2.38 1.29 23.16
CA TYR A 398 -3.75 1.10 23.65
C TYR A 398 -3.84 -0.02 24.71
N GLY A 399 -2.72 -0.63 25.10
CA GLY A 399 -2.65 -1.70 26.10
C GLY A 399 -3.00 -3.10 25.58
N PHE A 400 -2.89 -3.32 24.26
CA PHE A 400 -3.14 -4.60 23.59
C PHE A 400 -1.88 -5.13 22.91
N GLN A 401 -1.90 -6.41 22.58
CA GLN A 401 -0.88 -7.09 21.78
C GLN A 401 -1.50 -8.31 21.08
N HIS A 402 -0.99 -8.71 19.93
CA HIS A 402 -1.33 -10.02 19.34
C HIS A 402 -0.93 -11.17 20.30
N GLU A 403 -1.71 -12.24 20.32
CA GLU A 403 -1.45 -13.42 21.17
C GLU A 403 -0.15 -14.13 20.76
N SER A 404 0.11 -14.18 19.46
CA SER A 404 1.39 -14.54 18.85
C SER A 404 1.53 -13.83 17.51
N LEU A 405 2.72 -13.86 16.89
CA LEU A 405 2.92 -13.22 15.58
C LEU A 405 2.18 -13.91 14.43
N GLY A 406 1.65 -15.12 14.61
CA GLY A 406 0.92 -15.89 13.57
C GLY A 406 -0.59 -15.97 13.80
N THR A 407 -1.20 -14.95 14.40
CA THR A 407 -2.66 -14.88 14.59
C THR A 407 -3.14 -13.43 14.58
N MET A 408 -4.39 -13.19 14.21
CA MET A 408 -5.07 -11.89 14.33
C MET A 408 -5.68 -11.65 15.72
N ALA A 409 -5.66 -12.66 16.60
CA ALA A 409 -6.23 -12.57 17.93
C ALA A 409 -5.36 -11.66 18.81
N VAL A 410 -5.99 -10.66 19.43
CA VAL A 410 -5.34 -9.73 20.35
C VAL A 410 -5.76 -9.97 21.79
N ARG A 411 -4.79 -9.87 22.70
CA ARG A 411 -4.97 -9.92 24.15
C ARG A 411 -4.61 -8.57 24.78
N ARG A 412 -5.19 -8.32 25.95
CA ARG A 412 -4.85 -7.19 26.80
C ARG A 412 -3.53 -7.47 27.54
N VAL A 413 -2.60 -6.51 27.53
CA VAL A 413 -1.29 -6.63 28.22
C VAL A 413 -1.17 -5.77 29.48
N ARG A 414 -2.10 -4.83 29.72
CA ARG A 414 -2.21 -4.06 30.96
C ARG A 414 -3.66 -3.84 31.39
N ASN A 415 -3.89 -3.78 32.70
CA ASN A 415 -5.20 -3.44 33.26
C ASN A 415 -5.56 -1.98 32.94
N ASP A 416 -6.85 -1.70 32.76
CA ASP A 416 -7.32 -0.31 32.65
C ASP A 416 -7.08 0.43 33.96
N THR A 417 -6.52 1.64 33.86
CA THR A 417 -6.34 2.52 35.01
C THR A 417 -7.43 3.59 35.00
N GLY A 418 -7.90 4.01 36.18
CA GLY A 418 -8.71 5.24 36.32
C GLY A 418 -7.92 6.52 36.08
N ARG A 419 -6.70 6.42 35.53
CA ARG A 419 -5.67 7.45 35.41
C ARG A 419 -4.91 7.25 34.08
N PRO A 420 -5.59 7.35 32.92
CA PRO A 420 -5.02 6.95 31.62
C PRO A 420 -3.88 7.85 31.11
N LEU A 421 -3.74 9.06 31.66
CA LEU A 421 -2.67 10.01 31.31
C LEU A 421 -1.39 9.81 32.15
N ASP A 422 -1.42 8.99 33.19
CA ASP A 422 -0.29 8.76 34.10
C ASP A 422 0.53 7.51 33.71
N ALA A 423 0.48 7.12 32.42
CA ALA A 423 1.22 6.00 31.89
C ALA A 423 2.71 6.34 31.75
N GLY A 424 3.53 5.91 32.71
CA GLY A 424 4.99 6.15 32.76
C GLY A 424 5.82 5.33 31.76
N ASP A 425 5.29 5.10 30.56
CA ASP A 425 6.00 4.43 29.46
C ASP A 425 6.32 5.50 28.39
N GLU A 426 7.49 6.12 28.53
CA GLU A 426 7.91 7.26 27.72
C GLU A 426 8.03 6.89 26.23
N GLU A 427 8.51 5.68 25.91
CA GLU A 427 8.61 5.17 24.54
C GLU A 427 7.23 5.08 23.87
N ILE A 428 6.21 4.60 24.61
CA ILE A 428 4.81 4.59 24.16
C ILE A 428 4.23 6.02 24.03
N GLY A 429 4.57 6.91 24.96
CA GLY A 429 4.14 8.31 24.92
C GLY A 429 4.60 9.05 23.65
N LEU A 430 5.83 8.78 23.20
CA LEU A 430 6.41 9.38 21.99
C LEU A 430 5.68 8.98 20.69
N LEU A 431 5.06 7.79 20.65
CA LEU A 431 4.26 7.32 19.51
C LEU A 431 2.85 7.93 19.49
N LEU A 432 2.28 8.22 20.65
CA LEU A 432 0.95 8.86 20.78
C LEU A 432 0.98 10.36 20.48
N HIS A 433 2.09 11.03 20.77
CA HIS A 433 2.23 12.47 20.67
C HIS A 433 3.54 12.89 19.97
N PRO A 434 3.59 12.79 18.62
CA PRO A 434 4.81 13.06 17.85
C PRO A 434 5.36 14.48 18.03
N GLU A 435 4.51 15.46 18.36
CA GLU A 435 4.92 16.84 18.63
C GLU A 435 5.85 16.95 19.85
N PHE A 436 5.81 16.02 20.81
CA PHE A 436 6.76 16.00 21.93
C PHE A 436 8.18 15.60 21.51
N ARG A 437 8.36 14.82 20.42
CA ARG A 437 9.70 14.62 19.81
C ARG A 437 10.29 15.94 19.30
N ALA A 438 9.46 16.79 18.72
CA ALA A 438 9.90 18.08 18.17
C ALA A 438 10.31 19.09 19.25
N ALA A 439 9.79 18.96 20.47
CA ALA A 439 10.18 19.78 21.63
C ALA A 439 11.45 19.25 22.33
N ALA A 440 11.62 17.92 22.42
CA ALA A 440 12.80 17.31 23.07
C ALA A 440 14.12 17.63 22.34
N ASN A 441 14.10 17.75 21.02
CA ASN A 441 15.27 18.13 20.21
C ASN A 441 15.56 19.65 20.16
N GLN A 442 14.94 20.45 21.05
CA GLN A 442 15.17 21.90 21.16
C GLN A 442 15.78 22.32 22.52
N LEU A 443 16.18 21.33 23.34
CA LEU A 443 16.90 21.48 24.61
C LEU A 443 18.30 20.86 24.51
#